data_AF-A0A3D0I9Q5-F1
#
_entry.id   AF-A0A3D0I9Q5-F1
#
_cell.length_a   1.000
_cell.length_b   1.000
_cell.length_c   1.000
_cell.angle_alpha   90.00
_cell.angle_beta   90.00
_cell.angle_gamma   90.00
#
_symmetry.space_group_name_H-M   'P 1'
#
loop_
_entity.id
_entity.type
_entity.pdbx_description
1 polymer ?
#
loop_
_entity_poly.entity_id
_entity_poly.type
_entity_poly.pdbx_seq_one_letter_code
_entity_poly.pdbx_strand_id
1 'polypeptide(L)'
;MAFSLPAAALLVALFATSRSALARTLGLAALLATLLFLFYGMGETRPAIWAFFGWRGSAVMLCTALVTAGALCAPLLAGSWLGQAWPLRVAAYLPVLAIVVWAQRNVTGTDPRLPFAISPWPVVSFFGIEIGDALIAGLLACVALLFAGLGLLRGRPALALLAVGVALAIPVVWVRFRLGADMALLGAAIVLASAAIGVSAMGRSPMLAPRRARLETATRSTAVGALLLALPILCGDLAVAHDYTVTRSQKAQQIIDALARYFQREHSYPESLQELVASKDLAQIPRPQVGFGGGDEGFTYQNFGASYILEFSAQRWVQCAYNPPWSDDSEGKDDGPSAASASNPAGGEEQTSPGSEEDAGNASDDERIHGAWSCPTKPPELW
;
A
#
# COMPACT_ATOMS: atom_id res chain seq x y z
N MET A 1 8.03 20.43 -23.96
CA MET A 1 8.56 21.45 -23.02
C MET A 1 7.89 22.81 -23.14
N ALA A 2 7.56 23.34 -24.34
CA ALA A 2 6.89 24.65 -24.45
C ALA A 2 5.55 24.75 -23.67
N PHE A 3 4.77 23.67 -23.63
CA PHE A 3 3.47 23.64 -22.94
C PHE A 3 3.54 23.68 -21.40
N SER A 4 4.66 23.33 -20.77
CA SER A 4 4.80 23.39 -19.30
C SER A 4 5.29 24.75 -18.81
N LEU A 5 5.76 25.63 -19.70
CA LEU A 5 6.28 26.95 -19.35
C LEU A 5 5.26 27.86 -18.65
N PRO A 6 3.98 27.96 -19.10
CA PRO A 6 2.99 28.77 -18.41
C PRO A 6 2.70 28.28 -16.99
N ALA A 7 2.60 26.96 -16.79
CA ALA A 7 2.38 26.36 -15.47
C ALA A 7 3.59 26.58 -14.54
N ALA A 8 4.81 26.47 -15.06
CA ALA A 8 6.03 26.74 -14.31
C ALA A 8 6.14 28.24 -13.93
N ALA A 9 5.84 29.15 -14.87
CA ALA A 9 5.83 30.58 -14.61
C ALA A 9 4.77 30.96 -13.56
N LEU A 10 3.57 30.37 -13.63
CA LEU A 10 2.54 30.54 -12.61
C LEU A 10 3.00 30.05 -11.24
N LEU A 11 3.63 28.87 -11.17
CA LEU A 11 4.18 28.35 -9.92
C LEU A 11 5.21 29.32 -9.31
N VAL A 12 6.18 29.79 -10.11
CA VAL A 12 7.19 30.76 -9.66
C VAL A 12 6.53 32.05 -9.18
N ALA A 13 5.55 32.58 -9.92
CA ALA A 13 4.80 33.77 -9.53
C ALA A 13 4.06 33.58 -8.20
N LEU A 14 3.43 32.43 -7.98
CA LEU A 14 2.71 32.11 -6.74
C LEU A 14 3.67 31.99 -5.54
N PHE A 15 4.85 31.40 -5.72
CA PHE A 15 5.87 31.36 -4.67
C PHE A 15 6.47 32.74 -4.37
N ALA A 16 6.63 33.58 -5.39
CA ALA A 16 7.18 34.93 -5.25
C ALA A 16 6.19 35.92 -4.61
N THR A 17 4.89 35.82 -4.93
CA THR A 17 3.90 36.85 -4.58
C THR A 17 2.92 36.43 -3.49
N SER A 18 2.52 35.16 -3.44
CA SER A 18 1.48 34.69 -2.53
C SER A 18 2.05 34.15 -1.23
N ARG A 19 1.40 34.46 -0.10
CA ARG A 19 1.67 33.83 1.20
C ARG A 19 0.79 32.60 1.46
N SER A 20 -0.17 32.30 0.58
CA SER A 20 -1.10 31.20 0.76
C SER A 20 -0.46 29.84 0.44
N ALA A 21 -0.41 28.96 1.43
CA ALA A 21 0.06 27.58 1.26
C ALA A 21 -0.82 26.80 0.27
N LEU A 22 -2.14 27.03 0.29
CA LEU A 22 -3.09 26.42 -0.66
C LEU A 22 -2.81 26.85 -2.09
N ALA A 23 -2.61 28.14 -2.34
CA ALA A 23 -2.34 28.64 -3.69
C ALA A 23 -1.04 28.04 -4.26
N ARG A 24 0.01 27.95 -3.45
CA ARG A 24 1.29 27.32 -3.84
C ARG A 24 1.13 25.83 -4.12
N THR A 25 0.34 25.13 -3.31
CA THR A 25 0.04 23.70 -3.50
C THR A 25 -0.73 23.47 -4.80
N LEU A 26 -1.76 24.26 -5.08
CA LEU A 26 -2.53 24.18 -6.33
C LEU A 26 -1.69 24.55 -7.55
N GLY A 27 -0.79 25.54 -7.43
CA GLY A 27 0.17 25.85 -8.49
C GLY A 27 1.10 24.68 -8.81
N LEU A 28 1.59 23.99 -7.77
CA LEU A 28 2.44 22.81 -7.95
C LEU A 28 1.65 21.65 -8.56
N ALA A 29 0.42 21.43 -8.11
CA ALA A 29 -0.48 20.44 -8.66
C ALA A 29 -0.76 20.71 -10.15
N ALA A 30 -1.00 21.97 -10.54
CA ALA A 30 -1.21 22.34 -11.93
C ALA A 30 0.03 22.06 -12.81
N LEU A 31 1.23 22.34 -12.31
CA LEU A 31 2.48 21.98 -13.00
C LEU A 31 2.63 20.46 -13.14
N LEU A 32 2.46 19.71 -12.06
CA LEU A 32 2.57 18.25 -12.07
C LEU A 32 1.52 17.62 -13.00
N ALA A 33 0.27 18.07 -12.94
CA ALA A 33 -0.79 17.63 -13.83
C ALA A 33 -0.42 17.91 -15.29
N THR A 34 0.07 19.11 -15.60
CA THR A 34 0.53 19.45 -16.96
C THR A 34 1.64 18.51 -17.42
N LEU A 35 2.63 18.22 -16.57
CA LEU A 35 3.71 17.30 -16.91
C LEU A 35 3.21 15.87 -17.15
N LEU A 36 2.30 15.37 -16.30
CA LEU A 36 1.66 14.07 -16.48
C LEU A 36 0.86 14.00 -17.78
N PHE A 37 0.08 15.04 -18.11
CA PHE A 37 -0.65 15.12 -19.37
C PHE A 37 0.27 15.19 -20.58
N LEU A 38 1.42 15.88 -20.49
CA LEU A 38 2.38 15.91 -21.59
C LEU A 38 3.04 14.54 -21.77
N PHE A 39 3.44 13.89 -20.67
CA PHE A 39 4.08 12.59 -20.69
C PHE A 39 3.14 11.50 -21.20
N TYR A 40 1.97 11.36 -20.59
CA TYR A 40 1.01 10.29 -20.91
C TYR A 40 0.05 10.65 -22.05
N GLY A 41 -0.19 11.93 -22.32
CA GLY A 41 -1.11 12.40 -23.36
C GLY A 41 -0.46 12.75 -24.69
N MET A 42 0.83 13.05 -24.72
CA MET A 42 1.56 13.33 -25.96
C MET A 42 2.78 12.44 -26.20
N GLY A 43 3.15 11.60 -25.24
CA GLY A 43 4.22 10.62 -25.40
C GLY A 43 3.78 9.39 -26.20
N GLU A 44 4.74 8.49 -26.43
CA GLU A 44 4.54 7.22 -27.15
C GLU A 44 3.52 6.30 -26.47
N THR A 45 3.29 6.48 -25.17
CA THR A 45 2.30 5.73 -24.38
C THR A 45 0.86 6.18 -24.61
N ARG A 46 0.62 7.23 -25.41
CA ARG A 46 -0.72 7.80 -25.67
C ARG A 46 -1.75 6.75 -26.13
N PRO A 47 -1.47 5.87 -27.11
CA PRO A 47 -2.45 4.89 -27.56
C PRO A 47 -2.81 3.93 -26.44
N ALA A 48 -1.82 3.44 -25.68
CA ALA A 48 -2.03 2.50 -24.61
C ALA A 48 -2.87 3.10 -23.47
N ILE A 49 -2.53 4.30 -23.00
CA ILE A 49 -3.20 4.88 -21.82
C ILE A 49 -4.57 5.43 -22.18
N TRP A 50 -4.73 6.08 -23.33
CA TRP A 50 -6.03 6.67 -23.68
C TRP A 50 -7.01 5.66 -24.27
N ALA A 51 -6.54 4.61 -24.95
CA ALA A 51 -7.42 3.52 -25.36
C ALA A 51 -7.94 2.73 -24.14
N PHE A 52 -7.10 2.55 -23.12
CA PHE A 52 -7.44 1.71 -21.98
C PHE A 52 -8.20 2.45 -20.88
N PHE A 53 -7.87 3.72 -20.60
CA PHE A 53 -8.46 4.48 -19.49
C PHE A 53 -9.46 5.55 -19.94
N GLY A 54 -9.47 5.94 -21.22
CA GLY A 54 -10.32 7.01 -21.74
C GLY A 54 -10.27 8.29 -20.89
N TRP A 55 -11.43 8.89 -20.62
CA TRP A 55 -11.54 10.09 -19.77
C TRP A 55 -11.08 9.86 -18.32
N ARG A 56 -11.15 8.62 -17.81
CA ARG A 56 -10.75 8.27 -16.44
C ARG A 56 -9.26 8.47 -16.21
N GLY A 57 -8.44 8.32 -17.26
CA GLY A 57 -7.00 8.61 -17.19
C GLY A 57 -6.71 10.06 -16.80
N SER A 58 -7.55 11.01 -17.25
CA SER A 58 -7.41 12.43 -16.87
C SER A 58 -7.67 12.66 -15.39
N ALA A 59 -8.71 12.01 -14.85
CA ALA A 59 -9.04 12.09 -13.43
C ALA A 59 -7.92 11.49 -12.57
N VAL A 60 -7.36 10.34 -12.97
CA VAL A 60 -6.21 9.72 -12.29
C VAL A 60 -5.02 10.68 -12.27
N MET A 61 -4.60 11.22 -13.42
CA MET A 61 -3.45 12.13 -13.50
C MET A 61 -3.65 13.38 -12.63
N LEU A 62 -4.84 13.97 -12.64
CA LEU A 62 -5.16 15.13 -11.81
C LEU A 62 -5.14 14.79 -10.32
N CYS A 63 -5.74 13.66 -9.93
CA CYS A 63 -5.74 13.21 -8.54
C CYS A 63 -4.31 12.93 -8.06
N THR A 64 -3.51 12.21 -8.83
CA THR A 64 -2.09 11.96 -8.52
C THR A 64 -1.33 13.27 -8.37
N ALA A 65 -1.52 14.23 -9.28
CA ALA A 65 -0.86 15.53 -9.18
C ALA A 65 -1.25 16.32 -7.92
N LEU A 66 -2.53 16.31 -7.55
CA LEU A 66 -3.04 17.00 -6.35
C LEU A 66 -2.47 16.37 -5.07
N VAL A 67 -2.50 15.04 -5.00
CA VAL A 67 -1.99 14.24 -3.89
C VAL A 67 -0.49 14.48 -3.71
N THR A 68 0.31 14.26 -4.77
CA THR A 68 1.76 14.47 -4.73
C THR A 68 2.13 15.92 -4.42
N ALA A 69 1.41 16.91 -4.97
CA ALA A 69 1.64 18.31 -4.63
C ALA A 69 1.32 18.61 -3.17
N GLY A 70 0.23 18.06 -2.64
CA GLY A 70 -0.16 18.15 -1.24
C GLY A 70 0.91 17.56 -0.32
N ALA A 71 1.43 16.38 -0.66
CA ALA A 71 2.52 15.73 0.05
C ALA A 71 3.81 16.57 0.04
N LEU A 72 4.24 17.06 -1.13
CA LEU A 72 5.44 17.90 -1.25
C LEU A 72 5.29 19.25 -0.52
N CYS A 73 4.08 19.80 -0.50
CA CYS A 73 3.75 21.05 0.21
C CYS A 73 3.29 20.83 1.65
N ALA A 74 3.33 19.59 2.17
CA ALA A 74 2.88 19.27 3.53
C ALA A 74 3.52 20.15 4.62
N PRO A 75 4.81 20.53 4.56
CA PRO A 75 5.39 21.46 5.53
C PRO A 75 4.75 22.86 5.50
N LEU A 76 4.42 23.38 4.31
CA LEU A 76 3.77 24.70 4.17
C LEU A 76 2.34 24.65 4.70
N LEU A 77 1.62 23.58 4.37
CA LEU A 77 0.27 23.33 4.84
C LEU A 77 0.25 23.16 6.37
N ALA A 78 1.15 22.34 6.91
CA ALA A 78 1.33 22.16 8.35
C ALA A 78 1.68 23.47 9.07
N GLY A 79 2.53 24.31 8.49
CA GLY A 79 2.82 25.64 9.02
C GLY A 79 1.56 26.51 9.15
N SER A 80 0.71 26.53 8.12
CA SER A 80 -0.57 27.26 8.16
C SER A 80 -1.57 26.66 9.14
N TRP A 81 -1.65 25.33 9.22
CA TRP A 81 -2.49 24.56 10.13
C TRP A 81 -2.11 24.76 11.60
N LEU A 82 -0.80 24.77 11.92
CA LEU A 82 -0.29 25.07 13.26
C LEU A 82 -0.60 26.50 13.72
N GLY A 83 -0.91 27.42 12.80
CA GLY A 83 -1.37 28.78 13.12
C GLY A 83 -2.84 28.85 13.56
N GLN A 84 -3.64 27.82 13.32
CA GLN A 84 -5.08 27.81 13.65
C GLN A 84 -5.32 27.43 15.12
N ALA A 85 -6.49 27.75 15.65
CA ALA A 85 -6.93 27.25 16.97
C ALA A 85 -7.13 25.72 16.92
N TRP A 86 -6.94 25.03 18.05
CA TRP A 86 -7.03 23.57 18.11
C TRP A 86 -8.34 22.95 17.56
N PRO A 87 -9.56 23.54 17.74
CA PRO A 87 -10.76 22.90 17.20
C PRO A 87 -10.80 23.00 15.68
N LEU A 88 -10.30 24.10 15.10
CA LEU A 88 -10.20 24.27 13.65
C LEU A 88 -9.19 23.29 13.04
N ARG A 89 -8.10 23.00 13.77
CA ARG A 89 -7.11 22.01 13.35
C ARG A 89 -7.73 20.62 13.21
N VAL A 90 -8.50 20.21 14.20
CA VAL A 90 -9.20 18.92 14.20
C VAL A 90 -10.26 18.90 13.09
N ALA A 91 -11.09 19.94 13.00
CA ALA A 91 -12.15 20.03 11.99
C ALA A 91 -11.60 20.03 10.55
N ALA A 92 -10.43 20.62 10.30
CA ALA A 92 -9.81 20.64 8.97
C ALA A 92 -9.15 19.30 8.60
N TYR A 93 -8.61 18.57 9.57
CA TYR A 93 -7.82 17.36 9.31
C TYR A 93 -8.65 16.07 9.38
N LEU A 94 -9.59 15.98 10.31
CA LEU A 94 -10.38 14.76 10.54
C LEU A 94 -11.15 14.29 9.29
N PRO A 95 -11.74 15.17 8.46
CA PRO A 95 -12.36 14.74 7.20
C PRO A 95 -11.35 14.14 6.22
N VAL A 96 -10.14 14.70 6.14
CA VAL A 96 -9.06 14.17 5.27
C VAL A 96 -8.64 12.78 5.75
N LEU A 97 -8.40 12.63 7.05
CA LEU A 97 -8.09 11.34 7.66
C LEU A 97 -9.18 10.31 7.37
N ALA A 98 -10.44 10.66 7.61
CA ALA A 98 -11.58 9.76 7.40
C ALA A 98 -11.73 9.37 5.92
N ILE A 99 -11.60 10.32 4.99
CA ILE A 99 -11.71 10.06 3.54
C ILE A 99 -10.57 9.15 3.07
N VAL A 100 -9.34 9.38 3.51
CA VAL A 100 -8.21 8.53 3.10
C VAL A 100 -8.40 7.12 3.64
N VAL A 101 -8.66 6.95 4.94
CA VAL A 101 -8.91 5.63 5.54
C VAL A 101 -10.10 4.94 4.87
N TRP A 102 -11.17 5.70 4.57
CA TRP A 102 -12.31 5.20 3.81
C TRP A 102 -11.90 4.73 2.42
N ALA A 103 -11.14 5.51 1.67
CA ALA A 103 -10.63 5.08 0.38
C ALA A 103 -9.78 3.81 0.52
N GLN A 104 -8.85 3.74 1.47
CA GLN A 104 -7.99 2.57 1.69
C GLN A 104 -8.77 1.30 1.98
N ARG A 105 -9.79 1.38 2.84
CA ARG A 105 -10.59 0.20 3.20
C ARG A 105 -11.56 -0.24 2.11
N ASN A 106 -11.98 0.66 1.21
CA ASN A 106 -12.92 0.36 0.12
C ASN A 106 -12.24 0.13 -1.24
N VAL A 107 -10.90 0.17 -1.33
CA VAL A 107 -10.20 -0.24 -2.56
C VAL A 107 -10.26 -1.77 -2.65
N THR A 108 -11.32 -2.26 -3.30
CA THR A 108 -11.45 -3.63 -3.77
C THR A 108 -11.12 -3.68 -5.25
N GLY A 109 -10.40 -4.73 -5.66
CA GLY A 109 -10.01 -4.91 -7.06
C GLY A 109 -11.17 -5.28 -7.98
N THR A 110 -12.33 -5.61 -7.42
CA THR A 110 -13.33 -6.44 -8.10
C THR A 110 -14.72 -5.80 -7.98
N ASP A 111 -15.02 -4.81 -8.81
CA ASP A 111 -16.42 -4.56 -9.15
C ASP A 111 -16.79 -5.58 -10.24
N PRO A 112 -17.71 -6.53 -9.99
CA PRO A 112 -18.13 -7.52 -10.97
C PRO A 112 -18.79 -6.88 -12.21
N ARG A 113 -19.16 -5.59 -12.15
CA ARG A 113 -19.70 -4.82 -13.28
C ARG A 113 -18.60 -4.24 -14.18
N LEU A 114 -17.34 -4.29 -13.77
CA LEU A 114 -16.24 -3.82 -14.61
C LEU A 114 -15.78 -4.93 -15.57
N PRO A 115 -15.58 -4.62 -16.86
CA PRO A 115 -15.21 -5.60 -17.89
C PRO A 115 -13.82 -6.22 -17.68
N PHE A 116 -13.05 -5.70 -16.73
CA PHE A 116 -11.80 -6.28 -16.23
C PHE A 116 -11.85 -6.26 -14.70
N ALA A 117 -11.48 -7.38 -14.07
CA ALA A 117 -11.23 -7.48 -12.62
C ALA A 117 -9.98 -6.68 -12.18
N ILE A 118 -9.53 -5.73 -13.02
CA ILE A 118 -8.54 -4.71 -12.73
C ILE A 118 -9.22 -3.39 -13.04
N SER A 119 -9.88 -2.80 -12.04
CA SER A 119 -10.21 -1.39 -12.14
C SER A 119 -8.95 -0.56 -11.93
N PRO A 120 -8.42 0.14 -12.95
CA PRO A 120 -7.36 1.11 -12.70
C PRO A 120 -7.75 2.24 -11.73
N TRP A 121 -9.05 2.37 -11.46
CA TRP A 121 -9.63 3.34 -10.56
C TRP A 121 -10.42 2.60 -9.46
N PRO A 122 -9.97 2.60 -8.20
CA PRO A 122 -9.19 3.66 -7.53
C PRO A 122 -7.67 3.41 -7.43
N VAL A 123 -7.14 2.43 -8.13
CA VAL A 123 -5.91 1.78 -7.68
C VAL A 123 -4.62 2.47 -8.08
N VAL A 124 -4.53 3.02 -9.28
CA VAL A 124 -3.31 3.75 -9.68
C VAL A 124 -3.13 4.98 -8.78
N SER A 125 -4.24 5.64 -8.44
CA SER A 125 -4.26 6.73 -7.48
C SER A 125 -3.90 6.25 -6.08
N PHE A 126 -4.34 5.05 -5.70
CA PHE A 126 -4.02 4.43 -4.43
C PHE A 126 -2.53 4.10 -4.27
N PHE A 127 -1.90 3.51 -5.29
CA PHE A 127 -0.46 3.29 -5.31
C PHE A 127 0.33 4.60 -5.23
N GLY A 128 -0.16 5.64 -5.90
CA GLY A 128 0.40 6.99 -5.78
C GLY A 128 0.38 7.50 -4.33
N ILE A 129 -0.72 7.28 -3.62
CA ILE A 129 -0.84 7.65 -2.20
C ILE A 129 0.05 6.74 -1.32
N GLU A 130 -0.12 5.42 -1.41
CA GLU A 130 0.54 4.47 -0.49
C GLU A 130 2.06 4.47 -0.65
N ILE A 131 2.58 4.44 -1.88
CA ILE A 131 4.04 4.41 -2.11
C ILE A 131 4.59 5.83 -2.19
N GLY A 132 3.98 6.65 -3.05
CA GLY A 132 4.49 7.97 -3.37
C GLY A 132 4.45 8.89 -2.16
N ASP A 133 3.29 8.98 -1.49
CA ASP A 133 3.18 9.85 -0.32
C ASP A 133 3.89 9.29 0.90
N ALA A 134 3.97 7.96 1.08
CA ALA A 134 4.79 7.39 2.16
C ALA A 134 6.28 7.68 1.95
N LEU A 135 6.77 7.59 0.70
CA LEU A 135 8.13 7.99 0.36
C LEU A 135 8.35 9.48 0.66
N ILE A 136 7.42 10.35 0.25
CA ILE A 136 7.50 11.79 0.53
C ILE A 136 7.47 12.05 2.04
N ALA A 137 6.59 11.38 2.79
CA ALA A 137 6.53 11.47 4.26
C ALA A 137 7.86 11.07 4.90
N GLY A 138 8.46 9.96 4.45
CA GLY A 138 9.77 9.50 4.91
C GLY A 138 10.88 10.50 4.61
N LEU A 139 10.91 11.06 3.39
CA LEU A 139 11.86 12.10 3.00
C LEU A 139 11.69 13.36 3.86
N LEU A 140 10.45 13.81 4.08
CA LEU A 140 10.16 14.96 4.94
C LEU A 140 10.59 14.70 6.39
N ALA A 141 10.35 13.50 6.93
CA ALA A 141 10.82 13.11 8.26
C ALA A 141 12.35 13.17 8.36
N CYS A 142 13.07 12.72 7.33
CA CYS A 142 14.52 12.79 7.27
C CYS A 142 15.02 14.24 7.18
N VAL A 143 14.37 15.09 6.38
CA VAL A 143 14.67 16.53 6.32
C VAL A 143 14.44 17.20 7.68
N ALA A 144 13.37 16.84 8.39
CA ALA A 144 13.10 17.35 9.73
C ALA A 144 14.20 16.91 10.73
N LEU A 145 14.60 15.63 10.70
CA LEU A 145 15.68 15.10 11.53
C LEU A 145 17.03 15.77 11.21
N LEU A 146 17.31 16.06 9.94
CA LEU A 146 18.49 16.80 9.52
C LEU A 146 18.50 18.22 10.11
N PHE A 147 17.40 18.96 9.99
CA PHE A 147 17.29 20.30 10.57
C PHE A 147 17.39 20.28 12.10
N ALA A 148 16.78 19.29 12.75
CA ALA A 148 16.88 19.09 14.19
C ALA A 148 18.33 18.81 14.62
N GLY A 149 19.02 17.90 13.92
CA GLY A 149 20.42 17.58 14.17
C GLY A 149 21.34 18.78 13.99
N LEU A 150 21.18 19.53 12.89
CA LEU A 150 21.92 20.75 12.63
C LEU A 150 21.69 21.82 13.73
N GLY A 151 20.46 21.93 14.24
CA GLY A 151 20.13 22.82 15.35
C GLY A 151 20.78 22.42 16.70
N LEU A 152 21.12 21.14 16.86
CA LEU A 152 21.68 20.56 18.08
C LEU A 152 23.21 20.46 18.08
N LEU A 153 23.88 20.65 16.93
CA LEU A 153 25.33 20.45 16.76
C LEU A 153 26.20 21.15 17.82
N ARG A 154 25.81 22.34 18.27
CA ARG A 154 26.57 23.11 19.26
C ARG A 154 26.32 22.71 20.72
N GLY A 155 25.15 22.16 21.02
CA GLY A 155 24.75 21.86 22.41
C GLY A 155 24.83 20.39 22.77
N ARG A 156 24.56 19.50 21.81
CA ARG A 156 24.52 18.04 21.99
C ARG A 156 25.06 17.36 20.73
N PRO A 157 26.38 17.43 20.47
CA PRO A 157 26.97 16.98 19.20
C PRO A 157 26.74 15.48 18.94
N ALA A 158 26.75 14.64 19.98
CA ALA A 158 26.45 13.21 19.85
C ALA A 158 25.02 12.96 19.34
N LEU A 159 24.03 13.66 19.91
CA LEU A 159 22.63 13.53 19.50
C LEU A 159 22.39 14.14 18.12
N ALA A 160 23.11 15.22 17.78
CA ALA A 160 23.10 15.82 16.46
C ALA A 160 23.65 14.88 15.38
N LEU A 161 24.80 14.24 15.63
CA LEU A 161 25.40 13.27 14.72
C LEU A 161 24.52 12.03 14.56
N LEU A 162 23.89 11.57 15.64
CA LEU A 162 22.92 10.47 15.58
C LEU A 162 21.69 10.86 14.74
N ALA A 163 21.10 12.04 14.96
CA ALA A 163 19.94 12.49 14.19
C ALA A 163 20.26 12.64 12.69
N VAL A 164 21.43 13.21 12.36
CA VAL A 164 21.91 13.31 10.97
C VAL A 164 22.19 11.93 10.37
N GLY A 165 22.87 11.05 11.12
CA GLY A 165 23.15 9.68 10.68
C GLY A 165 21.89 8.88 10.39
N VAL A 166 20.89 8.95 11.28
CA VAL A 166 19.60 8.31 11.12
C VAL A 166 18.83 8.90 9.92
N ALA A 167 18.82 10.21 9.76
CA ALA A 167 18.18 10.88 8.62
C ALA A 167 18.77 10.46 7.27
N LEU A 168 20.08 10.20 7.22
CA LEU A 168 20.76 9.76 6.01
C LEU A 168 20.60 8.25 5.77
N ALA A 169 20.60 7.44 6.83
CA ALA A 169 20.56 5.98 6.72
C ALA A 169 19.16 5.44 6.40
N ILE A 170 18.11 5.96 7.04
CA ILE A 170 16.75 5.39 6.92
C ILE A 170 16.26 5.34 5.45
N PRO A 171 16.34 6.42 4.64
CA PRO A 171 15.86 6.36 3.26
C PRO A 171 16.65 5.37 2.41
N VAL A 172 17.97 5.31 2.60
CA VAL A 172 18.86 4.45 1.81
C VAL A 172 18.58 2.98 2.12
N VAL A 173 18.43 2.66 3.41
CA VAL A 173 18.08 1.32 3.87
C VAL A 173 16.69 0.93 3.37
N TRP A 174 15.71 1.81 3.50
CA TRP A 174 14.33 1.56 3.06
C TRP A 174 14.23 1.33 1.56
N VAL A 175 14.85 2.19 0.74
CA VAL A 175 14.87 2.04 -0.72
C VAL A 175 15.62 0.77 -1.11
N ARG A 176 16.71 0.42 -0.44
CA ARG A 176 17.44 -0.84 -0.70
C ARG A 176 16.57 -2.07 -0.46
N PHE A 177 15.84 -2.12 0.66
CA PHE A 177 15.00 -3.26 1.01
C PHE A 177 13.75 -3.37 0.12
N ARG A 178 13.20 -2.25 -0.36
CA ARG A 178 11.93 -2.24 -1.12
C ARG A 178 12.09 -2.19 -2.64
N LEU A 179 13.14 -1.55 -3.14
CA LEU A 179 13.30 -1.24 -4.58
C LEU A 179 14.62 -1.78 -5.16
N GLY A 180 15.41 -2.49 -4.36
CA GLY A 180 16.69 -3.07 -4.76
C GLY A 180 17.87 -2.09 -4.71
N ALA A 181 19.07 -2.61 -5.01
CA ALA A 181 20.34 -1.89 -4.82
C ALA A 181 20.51 -0.70 -5.77
N ASP A 182 20.01 -0.78 -7.00
CA ASP A 182 20.20 0.25 -8.02
C ASP A 182 19.39 1.52 -7.70
N MET A 183 18.18 1.36 -7.18
CA MET A 183 17.34 2.49 -6.73
C MET A 183 17.86 3.10 -5.42
N ALA A 184 18.57 2.33 -4.59
CA ALA A 184 19.14 2.82 -3.33
C ALA A 184 20.22 3.88 -3.56
N LEU A 185 21.01 3.77 -4.64
CA LEU A 185 22.00 4.77 -5.04
C LEU A 185 21.34 6.08 -5.46
N LEU A 186 20.23 6.01 -6.22
CA LEU A 186 19.44 7.20 -6.58
C LEU A 186 18.82 7.87 -5.34
N GLY A 187 18.26 7.06 -4.43
CA GLY A 187 17.72 7.54 -3.16
C GLY A 187 18.78 8.21 -2.29
N ALA A 188 19.97 7.61 -2.17
CA ALA A 188 21.11 8.19 -1.49
C ALA A 188 21.55 9.51 -2.11
N ALA A 189 21.61 9.61 -3.44
CA ALA A 189 21.98 10.82 -4.16
C ALA A 189 20.97 11.96 -3.90
N ILE A 190 19.67 11.68 -3.91
CA ILE A 190 18.61 12.66 -3.63
C ILE A 190 18.71 13.17 -2.19
N VAL A 191 18.90 12.26 -1.23
CA VAL A 191 19.04 12.61 0.19
C VAL A 191 20.30 13.44 0.44
N LEU A 192 21.44 13.06 -0.16
CA LEU A 192 22.69 13.81 -0.08
C LEU A 192 22.60 15.17 -0.76
N ALA A 193 21.95 15.28 -1.92
CA ALA A 193 21.71 16.55 -2.59
C ALA A 193 20.81 17.48 -1.76
N SER A 194 19.75 16.93 -1.16
CA SER A 194 18.85 17.66 -0.26
C SER A 194 19.59 18.17 0.99
N ALA A 195 20.44 17.32 1.57
CA ALA A 195 21.31 17.69 2.69
C ALA A 195 22.32 18.77 2.28
N ALA A 196 22.95 18.66 1.11
CA ALA A 196 23.89 19.65 0.58
C ALA A 196 23.23 21.00 0.29
N ILE A 197 22.00 21.02 -0.25
CA ILE A 197 21.20 22.24 -0.44
C ILE A 197 20.85 22.87 0.91
N GLY A 198 20.45 22.06 1.90
CA GLY A 198 20.17 22.53 3.26
C GLY A 198 21.40 23.15 3.93
N VAL A 199 22.56 22.49 3.85
CA VAL A 199 23.83 22.96 4.42
C VAL A 199 24.35 24.21 3.69
N SER A 200 24.27 24.27 2.36
CA SER A 200 24.72 25.41 1.56
C SER A 200 23.83 26.65 1.73
N ALA A 201 22.51 26.47 1.89
CA ALA A 201 21.58 27.54 2.26
C ALA A 201 21.87 28.11 3.66
N MET A 202 22.48 27.31 4.55
CA MET A 202 22.86 27.74 5.89
C MET A 202 24.24 28.42 5.96
N GLY A 203 25.14 28.13 5.01
CA GLY A 203 26.56 28.50 5.02
C GLY A 203 26.92 29.98 4.84
N ARG A 204 25.96 30.91 4.68
CA ARG A 204 26.25 32.34 4.44
C ARG A 204 25.50 33.26 5.40
N SER A 205 26.01 33.52 6.61
CA SER A 205 26.00 34.84 7.31
C SER A 205 26.06 34.72 8.86
N PRO A 206 26.70 35.67 9.57
CA PRO A 206 27.02 35.58 11.00
C PRO A 206 25.92 36.00 12.00
N MET A 207 24.63 36.04 11.64
CA MET A 207 23.54 36.38 12.58
C MET A 207 22.75 35.15 13.03
N LEU A 208 23.10 34.58 14.19
CA LEU A 208 22.71 33.23 14.62
C LEU A 208 21.37 33.12 15.39
N ALA A 209 20.95 34.14 16.15
CA ALA A 209 19.72 34.07 16.94
C ALA A 209 18.40 33.99 16.11
N PRO A 210 18.16 34.85 15.10
CA PRO A 210 16.96 34.74 14.26
C PRO A 210 16.97 33.49 13.35
N ARG A 211 18.15 32.89 13.12
CA ARG A 211 18.29 31.64 12.34
C ARG A 211 17.80 30.43 13.10
N ARG A 212 18.06 30.34 14.40
CA ARG A 212 17.60 29.22 15.24
C ARG A 212 16.08 29.15 15.32
N ALA A 213 15.40 30.28 15.55
CA ALA A 213 13.94 30.34 15.57
C ALA A 213 13.31 29.93 14.22
N ARG A 214 13.93 30.31 13.10
CA ARG A 214 13.49 29.87 11.76
C ARG A 214 13.71 28.38 11.53
N LEU A 215 14.85 27.83 11.94
CA LEU A 215 15.15 26.39 11.86
C LEU A 215 14.20 25.56 12.73
N GLU A 216 13.92 26.00 13.96
CA GLU A 216 12.97 25.33 14.85
C GLU A 216 11.55 25.35 14.27
N THR A 217 11.13 26.48 13.69
CA THR A 217 9.83 26.60 13.01
C THR A 217 9.76 25.68 11.79
N ALA A 218 10.80 25.67 10.95
CA ALA A 218 10.88 24.81 9.77
C ALA A 218 10.90 23.32 10.15
N THR A 219 11.69 22.95 11.16
CA THR A 219 11.74 21.57 11.70
C THR A 219 10.37 21.13 12.18
N ARG A 220 9.69 21.98 12.97
CA ARG A 220 8.36 21.69 13.48
C ARG A 220 7.33 21.54 12.36
N SER A 221 7.31 22.46 11.39
CA SER A 221 6.36 22.38 10.28
C SER A 221 6.61 21.17 9.40
N THR A 222 7.87 20.81 9.14
CA THR A 222 8.23 19.65 8.33
C THR A 222 7.91 18.35 9.05
N ALA A 223 8.22 18.24 10.35
CA ALA A 223 7.89 17.05 11.15
C ALA A 223 6.36 16.85 11.26
N VAL A 224 5.62 17.92 11.53
CA VAL A 224 4.15 17.86 11.58
C VAL A 224 3.57 17.54 10.20
N GLY A 225 4.12 18.11 9.13
CA GLY A 225 3.71 17.77 7.76
C GLY A 225 3.90 16.29 7.44
N ALA A 226 5.06 15.72 7.80
CA ALA A 226 5.33 14.29 7.64
C ALA A 226 4.35 13.42 8.44
N LEU A 227 4.07 13.78 9.70
CA LEU A 227 3.11 13.06 10.55
C LEU A 227 1.68 13.13 10.00
N LEU A 228 1.23 14.31 9.58
CA LEU A 228 -0.12 14.50 9.03
C LEU A 228 -0.32 13.72 7.72
N LEU A 229 0.75 13.50 6.95
CA LEU A 229 0.75 12.68 5.75
C LEU A 229 0.79 11.18 6.05
N ALA A 230 1.64 10.75 7.00
CA ALA A 230 1.83 9.34 7.32
C ALA A 230 0.64 8.73 8.09
N LEU A 231 0.05 9.47 9.02
CA LEU A 231 -1.02 8.97 9.90
C LEU A 231 -2.22 8.37 9.14
N PRO A 232 -2.80 9.00 8.11
CA PRO A 232 -3.94 8.42 7.40
C PRO A 232 -3.57 7.14 6.65
N ILE A 233 -2.36 7.08 6.07
CA ILE A 233 -1.84 5.90 5.37
C ILE A 233 -1.66 4.74 6.35
N LEU A 234 -0.99 4.99 7.48
CA LEU A 234 -0.78 3.96 8.51
C LEU A 234 -2.11 3.49 9.11
N CYS A 235 -3.04 4.41 9.38
CA CYS A 235 -4.35 4.05 9.94
C CYS A 235 -5.17 3.18 8.98
N GLY A 236 -5.21 3.50 7.68
CA GLY A 236 -5.97 2.68 6.75
C GLY A 236 -5.25 1.37 6.41
N ASP A 237 -3.91 1.32 6.39
CA ASP A 237 -3.16 0.07 6.24
C ASP A 237 -3.42 -0.90 7.40
N LEU A 238 -3.40 -0.40 8.64
CA LEU A 238 -3.76 -1.18 9.82
C LEU A 238 -5.21 -1.65 9.77
N ALA A 239 -6.13 -0.79 9.33
CA ALA A 239 -7.53 -1.15 9.21
C ALA A 239 -7.76 -2.21 8.12
N VAL A 240 -7.08 -2.10 6.98
CA VAL A 240 -7.11 -3.09 5.89
C VAL A 240 -6.54 -4.43 6.35
N ALA A 241 -5.40 -4.42 7.05
CA ALA A 241 -4.82 -5.64 7.59
C ALA A 241 -5.75 -6.31 8.61
N HIS A 242 -6.38 -5.52 9.48
CA HIS A 242 -7.37 -6.01 10.43
C HIS A 242 -8.59 -6.63 9.74
N ASP A 243 -9.17 -5.92 8.77
CA ASP A 243 -10.31 -6.37 7.97
C ASP A 243 -10.00 -7.71 7.25
N TYR A 244 -8.80 -7.83 6.69
CA TYR A 244 -8.30 -9.05 6.07
C TYR A 244 -8.21 -10.22 7.05
N THR A 245 -7.54 -10.03 8.19
CA THR A 245 -7.37 -11.07 9.20
C THR A 245 -8.71 -11.52 9.77
N VAL A 246 -9.63 -10.60 10.04
CA VAL A 246 -10.98 -10.94 10.53
C VAL A 246 -11.74 -11.74 9.47
N THR A 247 -11.68 -11.33 8.20
CA THR A 247 -12.36 -12.03 7.11
C THR A 247 -11.83 -13.45 6.91
N ARG A 248 -10.51 -13.59 6.74
CA ARG A 248 -9.85 -14.87 6.47
C ARG A 248 -9.88 -15.82 7.65
N SER A 249 -9.48 -15.36 8.84
CA SER A 249 -9.21 -16.23 9.98
C SER A 249 -10.39 -16.38 10.94
N GLN A 250 -11.41 -15.52 10.86
CA GLN A 250 -12.59 -15.62 11.74
C GLN A 250 -13.86 -15.90 10.94
N LYS A 251 -14.19 -15.08 9.95
CA LYS A 251 -15.46 -15.18 9.21
C LYS A 251 -15.48 -16.38 8.29
N ALA A 252 -14.44 -16.58 7.50
CA ALA A 252 -14.35 -17.74 6.61
C ALA A 252 -14.21 -19.04 7.41
N GLN A 253 -13.44 -19.04 8.51
CA GLN A 253 -13.32 -20.21 9.37
C GLN A 253 -14.67 -20.66 9.95
N GLN A 254 -15.55 -19.73 10.32
CA GLN A 254 -16.92 -20.08 10.75
C GLN A 254 -17.71 -20.83 9.68
N ILE A 255 -17.53 -20.48 8.40
CA ILE A 255 -18.16 -21.17 7.28
C ILE A 255 -17.52 -22.54 7.06
N ILE A 256 -16.19 -22.61 7.07
CA ILE A 256 -15.42 -23.86 6.90
C ILE A 256 -15.81 -24.89 8.00
N ASP A 257 -15.89 -24.45 9.26
CA ASP A 257 -16.29 -25.31 10.37
C ASP A 257 -17.75 -25.78 10.25
N ALA A 258 -18.64 -24.92 9.73
CA ALA A 258 -20.03 -25.28 9.47
C ALA A 258 -20.16 -26.27 8.31
N LEU A 259 -19.40 -26.08 7.22
CA LEU A 259 -19.34 -27.02 6.09
C LEU A 259 -18.81 -28.39 6.54
N ALA A 260 -17.79 -28.43 7.40
CA ALA A 260 -17.29 -29.68 7.96
C ALA A 260 -18.34 -30.41 8.80
N ARG A 261 -19.11 -29.69 9.64
CA ARG A 261 -20.23 -30.26 10.41
C ARG A 261 -21.35 -30.77 9.51
N TYR A 262 -21.67 -30.04 8.44
CA TYR A 262 -22.68 -30.46 7.47
C TYR A 262 -22.26 -31.75 6.77
N PHE A 263 -21.01 -31.80 6.27
CA PHE A 263 -20.44 -32.96 5.60
C PHE A 263 -20.44 -34.20 6.51
N GLN A 264 -20.11 -34.06 7.79
CA GLN A 264 -20.15 -35.17 8.75
C GLN A 264 -21.56 -35.76 8.94
N ARG A 265 -22.62 -34.98 8.70
CA ARG A 265 -24.01 -35.47 8.82
C ARG A 265 -24.55 -36.02 7.52
N GLU A 266 -24.36 -35.31 6.42
CA GLU A 266 -24.99 -35.66 5.13
C GLU A 266 -24.07 -36.40 4.17
N HIS A 267 -22.76 -36.49 4.47
CA HIS A 267 -21.73 -37.07 3.62
C HIS A 267 -21.62 -36.38 2.24
N SER A 268 -22.12 -35.16 2.13
CA SER A 268 -22.04 -34.28 0.97
C SER A 268 -21.93 -32.83 1.44
N TYR A 269 -21.34 -31.97 0.60
CA TYR A 269 -21.38 -30.53 0.82
C TYR A 269 -22.71 -29.95 0.31
N PRO A 270 -23.23 -28.88 0.96
CA PRO A 270 -24.49 -28.26 0.53
C PRO A 270 -24.32 -27.58 -0.84
N GLU A 271 -25.41 -27.46 -1.59
CA GLU A 271 -25.38 -26.76 -2.90
C GLU A 271 -25.27 -25.25 -2.72
N SER A 272 -25.74 -24.74 -1.58
CA SER A 272 -25.70 -23.32 -1.26
C SER A 272 -25.35 -23.06 0.21
N LEU A 273 -24.68 -21.93 0.49
CA LEU A 273 -24.39 -21.53 1.88
C LEU A 273 -25.66 -21.26 2.70
N GLN A 274 -26.81 -21.01 2.06
CA GLN A 274 -28.09 -20.81 2.74
C GLN A 274 -28.59 -22.07 3.43
N GLU A 275 -28.22 -23.26 2.94
CA GLU A 275 -28.57 -24.54 3.57
C GLU A 275 -27.93 -24.68 4.94
N LEU A 276 -26.74 -24.12 5.17
CA LEU A 276 -26.10 -24.07 6.50
C LEU A 276 -26.91 -23.24 7.51
N VAL A 277 -27.68 -22.27 7.03
CA VAL A 277 -28.59 -21.49 7.88
C VAL A 277 -29.88 -22.26 8.12
N ALA A 278 -30.41 -22.92 7.09
CA ALA A 278 -31.60 -23.76 7.19
C ALA A 278 -31.39 -24.96 8.15
N SER A 279 -30.20 -25.58 8.09
CA SER A 279 -29.78 -26.69 8.97
C SER A 279 -29.42 -26.25 10.39
N LYS A 280 -29.40 -24.93 10.67
CA LYS A 280 -29.00 -24.31 11.94
C LYS A 280 -27.51 -24.53 12.30
N ASP A 281 -26.65 -24.81 11.32
CA ASP A 281 -25.19 -24.83 11.53
C ASP A 281 -24.59 -23.43 11.64
N LEU A 282 -25.28 -22.44 11.06
CA LEU A 282 -24.99 -21.01 11.15
C LEU A 282 -26.28 -20.24 11.46
N ALA A 283 -26.19 -19.22 12.32
CA ALA A 283 -27.33 -18.31 12.56
C ALA A 283 -27.60 -17.39 11.35
N GLN A 284 -26.53 -16.98 10.67
CA GLN A 284 -26.54 -16.22 9.43
C GLN A 284 -25.21 -16.45 8.71
N ILE A 285 -25.18 -16.29 7.39
CA ILE A 285 -23.93 -16.37 6.62
C ILE A 285 -23.04 -15.17 7.01
N PRO A 286 -21.83 -15.41 7.56
CA PRO A 286 -20.89 -14.34 7.85
C PRO A 286 -20.55 -13.57 6.56
N ARG A 287 -20.43 -12.25 6.65
CA ARG A 287 -20.01 -11.43 5.50
C ARG A 287 -18.52 -11.09 5.59
N PRO A 288 -17.81 -11.00 4.45
CA PRO A 288 -16.49 -10.40 4.39
C PRO A 288 -16.49 -9.00 4.99
N GLN A 289 -15.47 -8.67 5.77
CA GLN A 289 -15.28 -7.32 6.27
C GLN A 289 -14.50 -6.53 5.24
N VAL A 290 -15.22 -5.83 4.38
CA VAL A 290 -14.63 -4.99 3.34
C VAL A 290 -15.19 -3.57 3.45
N GLY A 291 -14.28 -2.60 3.57
CA GLY A 291 -14.66 -1.21 3.71
C GLY A 291 -15.46 -0.91 4.98
N PHE A 292 -16.47 -0.06 4.82
CA PHE A 292 -17.40 0.33 5.89
C PHE A 292 -18.73 -0.44 5.82
N GLY A 293 -18.74 -1.62 5.19
CA GLY A 293 -19.90 -2.52 5.18
C GLY A 293 -21.00 -2.18 4.18
N GLY A 294 -20.67 -1.49 3.08
CA GLY A 294 -21.63 -1.02 2.07
C GLY A 294 -21.81 -1.91 0.84
N GLY A 295 -20.99 -2.96 0.67
CA GLY A 295 -21.09 -3.87 -0.47
C GLY A 295 -22.00 -5.07 -0.18
N ASP A 296 -22.78 -5.49 -1.17
CA ASP A 296 -23.50 -6.79 -1.19
C ASP A 296 -22.55 -7.98 -1.46
N GLU A 297 -21.24 -7.78 -1.36
CA GLU A 297 -20.22 -8.80 -1.61
C GLU A 297 -20.20 -9.81 -0.45
N GLY A 298 -20.82 -10.97 -0.67
CA GLY A 298 -20.72 -12.14 0.19
C GLY A 298 -19.49 -13.00 -0.17
N PHE A 299 -19.30 -14.08 0.59
CA PHE A 299 -18.40 -15.13 0.14
C PHE A 299 -18.98 -15.80 -1.11
N THR A 300 -18.16 -16.01 -2.12
CA THR A 300 -18.50 -16.82 -3.29
C THR A 300 -18.23 -18.28 -2.92
N TYR A 301 -19.24 -19.14 -3.09
CA TYR A 301 -19.14 -20.56 -2.80
C TYR A 301 -19.47 -21.36 -4.05
N GLN A 302 -18.62 -22.35 -4.37
CA GLN A 302 -18.84 -23.28 -5.47
C GLN A 302 -18.66 -24.70 -4.96
N ASN A 303 -19.68 -25.53 -5.17
CA ASN A 303 -19.69 -26.94 -4.81
C ASN A 303 -19.21 -27.80 -5.99
N PHE A 304 -18.35 -28.79 -5.71
CA PHE A 304 -17.89 -29.79 -6.68
C PHE A 304 -18.24 -31.21 -6.24
N GLY A 305 -19.23 -31.37 -5.34
CA GLY A 305 -19.67 -32.64 -4.77
C GLY A 305 -18.77 -33.10 -3.62
N ALA A 306 -17.57 -33.60 -3.94
CA ALA A 306 -16.61 -34.09 -2.95
C ALA A 306 -15.65 -33.00 -2.42
N SER A 307 -15.66 -31.82 -3.04
CA SER A 307 -14.86 -30.65 -2.62
C SER A 307 -15.66 -29.36 -2.84
N TYR A 308 -15.16 -28.24 -2.33
CA TYR A 308 -15.76 -26.92 -2.53
C TYR A 308 -14.69 -25.86 -2.66
N ILE A 309 -15.03 -24.71 -3.24
CA ILE A 309 -14.20 -23.51 -3.19
C ILE A 309 -14.97 -22.42 -2.45
N LEU A 310 -14.32 -21.81 -1.47
CA LEU A 310 -14.84 -20.63 -0.77
C LEU A 310 -13.94 -19.43 -1.06
N GLU A 311 -14.50 -18.42 -1.69
CA GLU A 311 -13.79 -17.25 -2.19
C GLU A 311 -14.28 -15.95 -1.58
N PHE A 312 -13.38 -14.99 -1.40
CA PHE A 312 -13.74 -13.61 -1.10
C PHE A 312 -12.74 -12.62 -1.73
N SER A 313 -13.24 -11.43 -2.05
CA SER A 313 -12.43 -10.28 -2.43
C SER A 313 -11.73 -9.72 -1.19
N ALA A 314 -10.39 -9.77 -1.15
CA ALA A 314 -9.63 -9.03 -0.16
C ALA A 314 -9.33 -7.61 -0.65
N GLN A 315 -9.20 -6.65 0.27
CA GLN A 315 -8.59 -5.36 -0.04
C GLN A 315 -7.15 -5.60 -0.55
N ARG A 316 -6.69 -4.77 -1.50
CA ARG A 316 -5.36 -4.90 -2.14
C ARG A 316 -5.20 -6.14 -3.05
N TRP A 317 -6.22 -6.44 -3.85
CA TRP A 317 -6.07 -7.16 -5.13
C TRP A 317 -5.84 -8.66 -5.12
N VAL A 318 -6.18 -9.36 -4.04
CA VAL A 318 -6.12 -10.82 -4.05
C VAL A 318 -7.48 -11.42 -3.78
N GLN A 319 -7.97 -12.17 -4.75
CA GLN A 319 -9.05 -13.11 -4.53
C GLN A 319 -8.48 -14.24 -3.67
N CYS A 320 -8.93 -14.29 -2.42
CA CYS A 320 -8.58 -15.38 -1.52
C CYS A 320 -9.54 -16.52 -1.75
N ALA A 321 -9.01 -17.71 -2.03
CA ALA A 321 -9.77 -18.93 -2.15
C ALA A 321 -9.30 -19.92 -1.07
N TYR A 322 -10.24 -20.63 -0.46
CA TYR A 322 -9.97 -21.81 0.36
C TYR A 322 -10.42 -23.05 -0.39
N ASN A 323 -9.52 -24.03 -0.45
CA ASN A 323 -9.79 -25.37 -0.95
C ASN A 323 -9.65 -26.37 0.21
N PRO A 324 -10.69 -27.14 0.58
CA PRO A 324 -10.57 -28.18 1.59
C PRO A 324 -9.53 -29.23 1.17
N PRO A 325 -9.03 -30.01 2.13
CA PRO A 325 -8.20 -31.16 1.78
C PRO A 325 -8.99 -32.16 0.94
N TRP A 326 -8.36 -32.74 -0.07
CA TRP A 326 -8.95 -33.83 -0.84
C TRP A 326 -9.07 -35.04 0.09
N SER A 327 -10.29 -35.56 0.27
CA SER A 327 -10.48 -36.87 0.90
C SER A 327 -10.35 -37.93 -0.20
N ASP A 328 -9.33 -38.78 -0.11
CA ASP A 328 -9.16 -39.96 -0.98
C ASP A 328 -10.32 -40.98 -0.82
N ASP A 329 -11.23 -40.75 0.13
CA ASP A 329 -12.38 -41.60 0.45
C ASP A 329 -13.43 -41.73 -0.67
N SER A 330 -13.27 -41.00 -1.79
CA SER A 330 -14.09 -41.16 -3.00
C SER A 330 -13.49 -42.09 -4.07
N GLU A 331 -12.29 -42.66 -3.87
CA GLU A 331 -11.87 -43.80 -4.68
C GLU A 331 -12.64 -45.04 -4.23
N GLY A 332 -13.69 -45.35 -4.99
CA GLY A 332 -14.38 -46.61 -4.90
C GLY A 332 -13.39 -47.77 -4.89
N LYS A 333 -13.66 -48.73 -4.02
CA LYS A 333 -13.07 -50.07 -4.04
C LYS A 333 -13.14 -50.65 -5.47
N ASP A 334 -12.10 -50.44 -6.26
CA ASP A 334 -11.79 -51.28 -7.41
C ASP A 334 -10.66 -52.22 -7.00
N ASP A 335 -11.07 -53.38 -6.49
CA ASP A 335 -10.23 -54.56 -6.38
C ASP A 335 -9.76 -54.99 -7.78
N GLY A 336 -8.51 -54.69 -8.14
CA GLY A 336 -7.89 -55.16 -9.40
C GLY A 336 -6.36 -55.00 -9.40
N PRO A 337 -5.58 -56.04 -9.80
CA PRO A 337 -4.26 -56.28 -9.22
C PRO A 337 -3.12 -55.49 -9.87
N SER A 338 -2.06 -55.31 -9.06
CA SER A 338 -0.74 -54.85 -9.46
C SER A 338 -0.27 -55.43 -10.80
N ALA A 339 0.18 -54.55 -11.70
CA ALA A 339 1.21 -54.89 -12.67
C ALA A 339 2.11 -53.66 -12.92
N ALA A 340 3.35 -53.80 -12.46
CA ALA A 340 4.47 -52.95 -12.82
C ALA A 340 4.80 -53.06 -14.32
N SER A 341 5.18 -51.93 -14.92
CA SER A 341 6.18 -51.82 -16.01
C SER A 341 6.35 -50.33 -16.33
N ALA A 342 7.39 -49.65 -15.87
CA ALA A 342 8.76 -49.68 -16.42
C ALA A 342 8.84 -49.19 -17.87
N SER A 343 9.24 -47.92 -18.05
CA SER A 343 10.20 -47.52 -19.10
C SER A 343 10.67 -46.06 -18.92
N ASN A 344 11.79 -45.87 -18.22
CA ASN A 344 12.79 -44.88 -18.63
C ASN A 344 13.71 -45.55 -19.68
N PRO A 345 14.29 -44.77 -20.61
CA PRO A 345 15.72 -44.47 -20.51
C PRO A 345 16.00 -42.99 -20.83
N ALA A 346 16.72 -42.24 -19.99
CA ALA A 346 18.18 -42.23 -19.80
C ALA A 346 18.96 -41.46 -20.88
N GLY A 347 19.61 -40.37 -20.45
CA GLY A 347 20.65 -39.61 -21.16
C GLY A 347 21.14 -38.45 -20.28
N GLY A 348 22.17 -38.70 -19.46
CA GLY A 348 22.86 -37.71 -18.61
C GLY A 348 23.54 -36.60 -19.43
N GLU A 349 23.90 -35.46 -18.85
CA GLU A 349 25.12 -35.32 -18.05
C GLU A 349 24.97 -34.36 -16.85
N GLU A 350 25.74 -34.68 -15.83
CA GLU A 350 25.85 -34.11 -14.49
C GLU A 350 26.91 -33.00 -14.48
N GLN A 351 26.60 -31.83 -13.90
CA GLN A 351 27.62 -30.90 -13.43
C GLN A 351 27.19 -30.24 -12.11
N THR A 352 28.15 -30.18 -11.21
CA THR A 352 28.02 -30.21 -9.75
C THR A 352 28.24 -28.82 -9.11
N SER A 353 27.45 -28.53 -8.06
CA SER A 353 27.76 -27.71 -6.86
C SER A 353 27.88 -26.16 -6.95
N PRO A 354 27.83 -25.41 -5.82
CA PRO A 354 27.07 -25.59 -4.56
C PRO A 354 26.45 -24.28 -3.97
N GLY A 355 25.51 -24.42 -3.02
CA GLY A 355 25.43 -23.54 -1.83
C GLY A 355 24.42 -22.38 -1.81
N SER A 356 23.32 -22.55 -1.10
CA SER A 356 22.90 -21.60 -0.03
C SER A 356 21.85 -22.27 0.84
N GLU A 357 22.19 -22.39 2.12
CA GLU A 357 21.30 -22.74 3.22
C GLU A 357 20.21 -21.67 3.37
N GLU A 358 18.94 -22.06 3.29
CA GLU A 358 17.84 -21.33 3.92
C GLU A 358 17.11 -22.30 4.86
N ASP A 359 17.40 -22.10 6.16
CA ASP A 359 16.57 -22.34 7.34
C ASP A 359 15.25 -23.11 7.12
N ALA A 360 15.35 -24.43 7.10
CA ALA A 360 14.25 -25.32 7.43
C ALA A 360 14.00 -25.29 8.95
N GLY A 361 13.28 -24.27 9.42
CA GLY A 361 12.83 -24.12 10.79
C GLY A 361 11.52 -24.87 11.06
N ASN A 362 11.65 -26.12 11.55
CA ASN A 362 10.66 -26.92 12.29
C ASN A 362 9.28 -27.18 11.64
N ALA A 363 9.26 -28.18 10.77
CA ALA A 363 8.14 -29.11 10.67
C ALA A 363 8.15 -30.05 11.89
N SER A 364 7.24 -29.85 12.83
CA SER A 364 6.75 -30.94 13.68
C SER A 364 5.37 -30.58 14.25
N ASP A 365 4.47 -31.56 14.13
CA ASP A 365 3.16 -31.70 14.78
C ASP A 365 1.94 -31.03 14.09
N ASP A 366 1.56 -31.56 12.91
CA ASP A 366 0.20 -32.05 12.58
C ASP A 366 0.05 -32.24 11.05
N GLU A 367 0.49 -33.39 10.50
CA GLU A 367 0.14 -33.81 9.13
C GLU A 367 -1.30 -34.37 9.09
N ARG A 368 -2.28 -33.57 9.52
CA ARG A 368 -3.60 -33.64 8.88
C ARG A 368 -3.46 -32.80 7.63
N ILE A 369 -3.88 -33.32 6.48
CA ILE A 369 -4.01 -32.51 5.26
C ILE A 369 -4.99 -31.39 5.62
N HIS A 370 -4.47 -30.22 5.97
CA HIS A 370 -5.26 -29.03 6.26
C HIS A 370 -5.58 -28.38 4.92
N GLY A 371 -6.81 -27.90 4.74
CA GLY A 371 -7.18 -27.22 3.49
C GLY A 371 -6.26 -26.05 3.18
N ALA A 372 -6.04 -25.81 1.89
CA ALA A 372 -5.08 -24.82 1.42
C ALA A 372 -5.77 -23.49 1.12
N TRP A 373 -5.17 -22.41 1.64
CA TRP A 373 -5.51 -21.05 1.23
C TRP A 373 -4.66 -20.66 0.01
N SER A 374 -5.28 -20.12 -1.03
CA SER A 374 -4.56 -19.54 -2.17
C SER A 374 -3.82 -18.23 -1.82
N CYS A 375 -4.11 -17.66 -0.65
CA CYS A 375 -3.54 -16.39 -0.19
C CYS A 375 -2.78 -16.54 1.14
N PRO A 376 -1.71 -15.76 1.34
CA PRO A 376 -0.87 -15.80 2.55
C PRO A 376 -1.62 -15.37 3.83
N THR A 377 -1.02 -15.61 4.99
CA THR A 377 -1.61 -15.20 6.29
C THR A 377 -1.61 -13.69 6.52
N LYS A 378 -0.64 -13.01 5.91
CA LYS A 378 -0.58 -11.56 5.80
C LYS A 378 -1.14 -11.16 4.45
N PRO A 379 -1.81 -10.00 4.32
CA PRO A 379 -2.13 -9.49 3.00
C PRO A 379 -0.82 -9.40 2.19
N PRO A 380 -0.83 -9.75 0.90
CA PRO A 380 0.35 -9.63 0.08
C PRO A 380 0.81 -8.18 0.12
N GLU A 381 2.06 -7.98 0.56
CA GLU A 381 2.74 -6.73 0.33
C GLU A 381 2.91 -6.63 -1.18
N LEU A 382 2.53 -5.50 -1.78
CA LEU A 382 2.58 -5.37 -3.24
C LEU A 382 4.02 -5.44 -3.80
N TRP A 383 5.03 -5.54 -2.93
CA TRP A 383 6.47 -5.72 -3.20
C TRP A 383 7.23 -5.98 -1.90
#